data_AF-A0A504JK00-F1
#
_entry.id   AF-A0A504JK00-F1
#
_cell.length_a   1.000
_cell.length_b   1.000
_cell.length_c   1.000
_cell.angle_alpha   90.00
_cell.angle_beta   90.00
_cell.angle_gamma   90.00
#
_symmetry.space_group_name_H-M   'P 1'
#
loop_
_entity.id
_entity.type
_entity.pdbx_description
1 polymer ?
#
loop_
_entity_poly.entity_id
_entity_poly.type
_entity_poly.pdbx_seq_one_letter_code
_entity_poly.pdbx_strand_id
1 'polypeptide(L)'
;MTENILSLIIGGGIAIISGGLSHFLNNYFKSKNEKQKYVFEKLEDIIESVSNLEQNFQTDIAGILKLSNPKDGEKILNLTFEQNKLECLVKIYHNDLSKPFFELKNAMNAYHKRKREIINFERNTKIDKEKITNEYNRLVVDFENFIKKSNEFINCLSKYGNKKIK
;
A
#
# COMPACT_ATOMS: atom_id res chain seq x y z
N MET A 1 4.03 -22.75 -2.57
CA MET A 1 4.17 -21.48 -1.79
C MET A 1 4.30 -20.27 -2.72
N THR A 2 5.09 -20.37 -3.79
CA THR A 2 5.17 -19.39 -4.89
C THR A 2 3.84 -19.10 -5.59
N GLU A 3 2.95 -20.09 -5.76
CA GLU A 3 1.66 -19.92 -6.46
C GLU A 3 0.64 -19.04 -5.72
N ASN A 4 0.54 -19.15 -4.38
CA ASN A 4 -0.35 -18.28 -3.58
C ASN A 4 0.13 -16.82 -3.58
N ILE A 5 1.44 -16.61 -3.53
CA ILE A 5 2.04 -15.26 -3.57
C ILE A 5 1.87 -14.65 -4.96
N LEU A 6 2.08 -15.43 -6.03
CA LEU A 6 1.78 -15.00 -7.40
C LEU A 6 0.29 -14.62 -7.53
N SER A 7 -0.62 -15.42 -6.98
CA SER A 7 -2.06 -15.12 -7.01
C SER A 7 -2.44 -13.90 -6.18
N LEU A 8 -1.72 -13.60 -5.10
CA LEU A 8 -1.93 -12.41 -4.25
C LEU A 8 -1.38 -11.15 -4.93
N ILE A 9 -0.22 -11.24 -5.60
CA ILE A 9 0.39 -10.16 -6.36
C ILE A 9 -0.43 -9.86 -7.62
N ILE A 10 -0.84 -10.89 -8.36
CA ILE A 10 -1.59 -10.77 -9.62
C ILE A 10 -3.08 -10.47 -9.36
N GLY A 11 -3.68 -11.10 -8.34
CA GLY A 11 -5.10 -10.95 -8.01
C GLY A 11 -5.42 -9.81 -7.04
N GLY A 12 -4.49 -9.48 -6.13
CA GLY A 12 -4.68 -8.43 -5.13
C GLY A 12 -4.50 -7.01 -5.70
N GLY A 13 -3.57 -6.80 -6.63
CA GLY A 13 -3.30 -5.47 -7.22
C GLY A 13 -4.40 -4.95 -8.15
N ILE A 14 -5.19 -5.83 -8.76
CA ILE A 14 -6.22 -5.45 -9.75
C ILE A 14 -7.60 -5.27 -9.08
N ALA A 15 -7.90 -6.02 -8.02
CA ALA A 15 -9.22 -6.03 -7.39
C ALA A 15 -9.52 -4.78 -6.53
N ILE A 16 -8.51 -4.20 -5.89
CA ILE A 16 -8.67 -3.09 -4.93
C ILE A 16 -9.00 -1.77 -5.67
N ILE A 17 -8.32 -1.54 -6.79
CA ILE A 17 -8.45 -0.34 -7.62
C ILE A 17 -9.82 -0.31 -8.33
N SER A 18 -10.31 -1.45 -8.82
CA SER A 18 -11.53 -1.51 -9.63
C SER A 18 -12.84 -1.32 -8.84
N GLY A 19 -12.90 -1.79 -7.58
CA GLY A 19 -14.12 -1.65 -6.74
C GLY A 19 -14.24 -0.30 -6.03
N GLY A 20 -13.13 0.25 -5.53
CA GLY A 20 -13.11 1.50 -4.76
C GLY A 20 -13.24 2.76 -5.61
N LEU A 21 -12.54 2.83 -6.76
CA LEU A 21 -12.60 3.99 -7.65
C LEU A 21 -13.94 4.12 -8.37
N SER A 22 -14.60 3.01 -8.72
CA SER A 22 -15.85 3.08 -9.49
C SER A 22 -16.97 3.77 -8.70
N HIS A 23 -16.96 3.67 -7.37
CA HIS A 23 -17.88 4.40 -6.49
C HIS A 23 -17.50 5.89 -6.36
N PHE A 24 -16.21 6.19 -6.38
CA PHE A 24 -15.69 7.56 -6.29
C PHE A 24 -15.96 8.36 -7.57
N LEU A 25 -15.64 7.81 -8.74
CA LEU A 25 -15.87 8.43 -10.05
C LEU A 25 -17.35 8.71 -10.28
N ASN A 26 -18.24 7.77 -9.95
CA ASN A 26 -19.69 7.95 -10.05
C ASN A 26 -20.23 9.07 -9.14
N ASN A 27 -19.52 9.38 -8.04
CA ASN A 27 -19.87 10.43 -7.09
C ASN A 27 -19.27 11.80 -7.46
N TYR A 28 -18.05 11.84 -8.01
CA TYR A 28 -17.40 13.06 -8.51
C TYR A 28 -18.26 13.77 -9.56
N PHE A 29 -18.81 13.02 -10.52
CA PHE A 29 -19.70 13.56 -11.56
C PHE A 29 -21.05 14.09 -11.03
N LYS A 30 -21.44 13.78 -9.78
CA LYS A 30 -22.70 14.24 -9.17
C LYS A 30 -22.55 15.50 -8.31
N SER A 31 -21.32 15.94 -8.01
CA SER A 31 -21.07 17.12 -7.17
C SER A 31 -21.37 18.43 -7.91
N LYS A 32 -22.21 19.29 -7.33
CA LYS A 32 -22.64 20.57 -7.94
C LYS A 32 -21.86 21.82 -7.49
N ASN A 33 -21.05 21.75 -6.42
CA ASN A 33 -20.45 22.96 -5.82
C ASN A 33 -18.91 22.88 -5.73
N GLU A 34 -18.19 23.98 -6.02
CA GLU A 34 -16.71 24.00 -6.15
C GLU A 34 -15.96 23.51 -4.90
N LYS A 35 -16.45 23.86 -3.70
CA LYS A 35 -15.86 23.36 -2.44
C LYS A 35 -15.93 21.84 -2.31
N GLN A 36 -17.01 21.23 -2.78
CA GLN A 36 -17.14 19.77 -2.75
C GLN A 36 -16.20 19.13 -3.78
N LYS A 37 -16.08 19.71 -4.98
CA LYS A 37 -15.11 19.26 -5.99
C LYS A 37 -13.68 19.25 -5.46
N TYR A 38 -13.24 20.32 -4.77
CA TYR A 38 -11.89 20.39 -4.18
C TYR A 38 -11.64 19.29 -3.13
N VAL A 39 -12.62 19.02 -2.26
CA VAL A 39 -12.54 17.94 -1.25
C VAL A 39 -12.50 16.57 -1.93
N PHE A 40 -13.19 16.39 -3.06
CA PHE A 40 -13.09 15.16 -3.85
C PHE A 40 -11.73 15.05 -4.56
N GLU A 41 -11.23 16.09 -5.22
CA GLU A 41 -9.90 16.06 -5.86
C GLU A 41 -8.80 15.65 -4.86
N LYS A 42 -8.85 16.11 -3.62
CA LYS A 42 -7.90 15.69 -2.58
C LYS A 42 -8.09 14.25 -2.09
N LEU A 43 -9.30 13.69 -2.17
CA LEU A 43 -9.54 12.26 -1.94
C LEU A 43 -9.03 11.41 -3.09
N GLU A 44 -9.11 11.89 -4.34
CA GLU A 44 -8.54 11.22 -5.51
C GLU A 44 -7.02 11.12 -5.39
N ASP A 45 -6.36 12.21 -5.01
CA ASP A 45 -4.92 12.24 -4.73
C ASP A 45 -4.52 11.18 -3.66
N ILE A 46 -5.37 10.99 -2.64
CA ILE A 46 -5.15 9.97 -1.60
C ILE A 46 -5.27 8.55 -2.17
N ILE A 47 -6.30 8.29 -2.98
CA ILE A 47 -6.53 6.98 -3.60
C ILE A 47 -5.38 6.64 -4.57
N GLU A 48 -4.94 7.61 -5.36
CA GLU A 48 -3.79 7.47 -6.25
C GLU A 48 -2.52 7.12 -5.45
N SER A 49 -2.25 7.84 -4.36
CA SER A 49 -1.08 7.53 -3.51
C SER A 49 -1.15 6.15 -2.86
N VAL A 50 -2.33 5.69 -2.42
CA VAL A 50 -2.48 4.31 -1.89
C VAL A 50 -2.23 3.28 -2.99
N SER A 51 -2.75 3.51 -4.20
CA SER A 51 -2.57 2.59 -5.34
C SER A 51 -1.11 2.49 -5.75
N ASN A 52 -0.40 3.63 -5.82
CA ASN A 52 1.02 3.69 -6.08
C ASN A 52 1.83 2.95 -5.01
N LEU A 53 1.45 3.09 -3.73
CA LEU A 53 2.09 2.35 -2.64
C LEU A 53 1.90 0.84 -2.80
N GLU A 54 0.68 0.37 -3.08
CA GLU A 54 0.43 -1.05 -3.29
C GLU A 54 1.27 -1.62 -4.43
N GLN A 55 1.30 -0.95 -5.58
CA GLN A 55 2.08 -1.38 -6.73
C GLN A 55 3.59 -1.42 -6.43
N ASN A 56 4.08 -0.42 -5.70
CA ASN A 56 5.49 -0.38 -5.30
C ASN A 56 5.84 -1.50 -4.31
N PHE A 57 4.99 -1.76 -3.31
CA PHE A 57 5.21 -2.86 -2.35
C PHE A 57 5.12 -4.23 -3.04
N GLN A 58 4.21 -4.41 -4.00
CA GLN A 58 4.12 -5.63 -4.83
C GLN A 58 5.38 -5.87 -5.64
N THR A 59 5.87 -4.83 -6.32
CA THR A 59 7.11 -4.89 -7.10
C THR A 59 8.30 -5.20 -6.20
N ASP A 60 8.34 -4.57 -5.02
CA ASP A 60 9.41 -4.75 -4.05
C ASP A 60 9.46 -6.18 -3.50
N ILE A 61 8.33 -6.72 -3.02
CA ILE A 61 8.29 -8.08 -2.50
C ILE A 61 8.56 -9.13 -3.59
N ALA A 62 8.10 -8.91 -4.83
CA ALA A 62 8.41 -9.78 -5.96
C ALA A 62 9.92 -9.82 -6.25
N GLY A 63 10.57 -8.66 -6.22
CA GLY A 63 12.02 -8.55 -6.39
C GLY A 63 12.80 -9.25 -5.27
N ILE A 64 12.37 -9.05 -4.01
CA ILE A 64 12.98 -9.71 -2.85
C ILE A 64 12.82 -11.24 -2.92
N LEU A 65 11.66 -11.72 -3.38
CA LEU A 65 11.38 -13.16 -3.52
C LEU A 65 11.94 -13.78 -4.81
N LYS A 66 12.71 -13.03 -5.62
CA LYS A 66 13.30 -13.46 -6.91
C LYS A 66 12.28 -13.90 -7.96
N LEU A 67 11.06 -13.35 -7.89
CA LEU A 67 9.99 -13.60 -8.88
C LEU A 67 10.07 -12.66 -10.09
N SER A 68 11.01 -11.71 -10.09
CA SER A 68 11.33 -10.80 -11.20
C SER A 68 12.83 -10.82 -11.49
N ASN A 69 13.19 -10.57 -12.75
CA ASN A 69 14.57 -10.66 -13.25
C ASN A 69 15.55 -9.84 -12.38
N PRO A 70 16.77 -10.34 -12.10
CA PRO A 70 17.77 -9.65 -11.26
C PRO A 70 18.27 -8.31 -11.82
N LYS A 71 17.83 -7.90 -13.02
CA LYS A 71 18.11 -6.59 -13.63
C LYS A 71 17.16 -5.48 -13.17
N ASP A 72 16.06 -5.80 -12.47
CA ASP A 72 15.11 -4.80 -11.94
C ASP A 72 15.45 -4.33 -10.51
N GLY A 73 16.49 -4.91 -9.89
CA GLY A 73 16.89 -4.65 -8.50
C GLY A 73 17.46 -3.25 -8.20
N GLU A 74 17.64 -2.39 -9.22
CA GLU A 74 18.14 -1.02 -9.04
C GLU A 74 17.03 0.03 -8.86
N LYS A 75 15.75 -0.36 -8.94
CA LYS A 75 14.67 0.52 -8.51
C LYS A 75 14.40 0.29 -7.03
N ILE A 76 15.27 0.83 -6.18
CA ILE A 76 14.88 1.26 -4.82
C ILE A 76 13.90 2.42 -5.04
N LEU A 77 12.68 2.12 -5.51
CA LEU A 77 11.64 3.10 -5.72
C LEU A 77 11.29 3.72 -4.37
N ASN A 78 11.18 5.05 -4.36
CA ASN A 78 10.99 5.92 -3.22
C ASN A 78 9.66 5.65 -2.46
N LEU A 79 9.53 4.49 -1.84
CA LEU A 79 8.40 4.11 -0.98
C LEU A 79 8.17 5.15 0.12
N THR A 80 9.24 5.77 0.63
CA THR A 80 9.20 6.86 1.60
C THR A 80 8.54 8.13 1.06
N PHE A 81 8.69 8.46 -0.22
CA PHE A 81 8.08 9.66 -0.78
C PHE A 81 6.55 9.54 -0.86
N GLU A 82 6.04 8.44 -1.41
CA GLU A 82 4.59 8.23 -1.51
C GLU A 82 3.94 8.05 -0.12
N GLN A 83 4.64 7.45 0.84
CA GLN A 83 4.19 7.40 2.24
C GLN A 83 4.06 8.79 2.86
N ASN A 84 5.05 9.64 2.64
CA ASN A 84 5.04 11.02 3.13
C ASN A 84 3.97 11.85 2.42
N LYS A 85 3.79 11.67 1.10
CA LYS A 85 2.72 12.31 0.33
C LYS A 85 1.34 11.94 0.89
N LEU A 86 1.09 10.65 1.09
CA LEU A 86 -0.16 10.15 1.68
C LEU A 86 -0.39 10.71 3.10
N GLU A 87 0.65 10.74 3.94
CA GLU A 87 0.57 11.30 5.28
C GLU A 87 0.18 12.79 5.26
N CYS A 88 0.82 13.58 4.39
CA CYS A 88 0.50 14.99 4.22
C CYS A 88 -0.94 15.20 3.75
N LEU A 89 -1.37 14.45 2.73
CA LEU A 89 -2.73 14.56 2.19
C LEU A 89 -3.79 14.26 3.25
N VAL A 90 -3.60 13.18 4.02
CA VAL A 90 -4.52 12.81 5.10
C VAL A 90 -4.54 13.88 6.20
N LYS A 91 -3.38 14.32 6.70
CA LYS A 91 -3.31 15.29 7.80
C LYS A 91 -3.88 16.65 7.45
N ILE A 92 -3.62 17.13 6.22
CA ILE A 92 -4.01 18.49 5.82
C ILE A 92 -5.49 18.52 5.42
N TYR A 93 -5.95 17.56 4.61
CA TYR A 93 -7.25 17.67 3.96
C TYR A 93 -8.32 16.77 4.57
N HIS A 94 -7.94 15.71 5.27
CA HIS A 94 -8.87 14.66 5.72
C HIS A 94 -8.50 14.07 7.08
N ASN A 95 -8.39 14.92 8.12
CA ASN A 95 -7.93 14.50 9.45
C ASN A 95 -8.79 13.38 10.08
N ASP A 96 -10.06 13.23 9.69
CA ASP A 96 -10.94 12.13 10.11
C ASP A 96 -10.42 10.74 9.67
N LEU A 97 -9.53 10.71 8.67
CA LEU A 97 -8.85 9.52 8.17
C LEU A 97 -7.50 9.27 8.84
N SER A 98 -7.05 10.13 9.76
CA SER A 98 -5.74 10.00 10.41
C SER A 98 -5.61 8.71 11.21
N LYS A 99 -6.68 8.26 11.88
CA LYS A 99 -6.67 6.99 12.63
C LYS A 99 -6.51 5.77 11.72
N PRO A 100 -7.37 5.56 10.70
CA PRO A 100 -7.18 4.42 9.79
C PRO A 100 -5.88 4.53 8.98
N PHE A 101 -5.43 5.75 8.64
CA PHE A 101 -4.10 5.95 8.03
C PHE A 101 -2.96 5.50 8.95
N PHE A 102 -3.05 5.76 10.26
CA PHE A 102 -2.03 5.34 11.21
C PHE A 102 -1.87 3.80 11.26
N GLU A 103 -2.97 3.06 11.15
CA GLU A 103 -2.94 1.60 11.07
C GLU A 103 -2.25 1.10 9.79
N LEU A 104 -2.56 1.71 8.65
CA LEU A 104 -1.88 1.46 7.38
C LEU A 104 -0.38 1.79 7.46
N LYS A 105 -0.03 2.93 8.06
CA LYS A 105 1.37 3.35 8.28
C LYS A 105 2.14 2.36 9.15
N ASN A 106 1.52 1.80 10.19
CA ASN A 106 2.16 0.79 11.01
C ASN A 106 2.44 -0.51 10.24
N ALA A 107 1.52 -0.95 9.38
CA ALA A 107 1.75 -2.12 8.53
C ALA A 107 2.89 -1.88 7.53
N MET A 108 2.93 -0.70 6.89
CA MET A 108 4.04 -0.31 6.01
C MET A 108 5.39 -0.30 6.75
N ASN A 109 5.43 0.22 7.98
CA ASN A 109 6.64 0.26 8.79
C ASN A 109 7.12 -1.14 9.21
N ALA A 110 6.19 -2.05 9.52
CA ALA A 110 6.52 -3.43 9.87
C ALA A 110 7.22 -4.14 8.70
N TYR A 111 6.66 -4.04 7.49
CA TYR A 111 7.26 -4.56 6.26
C TYR A 111 8.68 -3.98 6.03
N HIS A 112 8.85 -2.65 6.12
CA HIS A 112 10.15 -2.00 5.94
C HIS A 112 11.19 -2.41 6.98
N LYS A 113 10.75 -2.63 8.22
CA LYS A 113 11.63 -3.15 9.28
C LYS A 113 12.10 -4.56 8.94
N ARG A 114 11.17 -5.46 8.59
CA ARG A 114 11.49 -6.85 8.22
C ARG A 114 12.41 -6.93 7.01
N LYS A 115 12.15 -6.14 5.97
CA LYS A 115 13.02 -6.04 4.79
C LYS A 115 14.47 -5.69 5.17
N ARG A 116 14.65 -4.70 6.05
CA ARG A 116 16.00 -4.31 6.53
C ARG A 116 16.66 -5.44 7.32
N GLU A 117 15.91 -6.16 8.13
CA GLU A 117 16.41 -7.33 8.86
C GLU A 117 16.92 -8.41 7.88
N ILE A 118 16.15 -8.73 6.83
CA ILE A 118 16.55 -9.68 5.77
C ILE A 118 17.85 -9.24 5.09
N ILE A 119 17.94 -7.99 4.62
CA ILE A 119 19.15 -7.46 3.96
C ILE A 119 20.37 -7.55 4.89
N ASN A 120 20.19 -7.26 6.19
CA ASN A 120 21.27 -7.37 7.16
C ASN A 120 21.69 -8.83 7.41
N PHE A 121 20.76 -9.78 7.40
CA PHE A 121 21.07 -11.21 7.50
C PHE A 121 21.83 -11.72 6.27
N GLU A 122 21.42 -11.33 5.06
CA GLU A 122 22.08 -11.72 3.81
C GLU A 122 23.52 -11.22 3.71
N ARG A 123 23.84 -10.08 4.34
CA ARG A 123 25.20 -9.51 4.37
C ARG A 123 26.15 -10.23 5.34
N ASN A 124 25.64 -10.98 6.32
CA ASN A 124 26.46 -11.69 7.30
C ASN A 124 26.84 -13.09 6.77
N THR A 125 28.14 -13.34 6.62
CA THR A 125 28.74 -14.52 5.93
C THR A 125 28.55 -15.89 6.61
N LYS A 126 27.85 -15.96 7.75
CA LYS A 126 27.45 -17.21 8.42
C LYS A 126 25.93 -17.41 8.29
N ILE A 127 25.49 -17.73 7.08
CA ILE A 127 24.08 -17.83 6.75
C ILE A 127 23.49 -19.13 7.31
N ASP A 128 22.62 -18.98 8.31
CA ASP A 128 21.64 -19.98 8.69
C ASP A 128 20.46 -19.88 7.72
N LYS A 129 20.44 -20.77 6.72
CA LYS A 129 19.42 -20.77 5.66
C LYS A 129 18.00 -20.86 6.23
N GLU A 130 17.82 -21.56 7.35
CA GLU A 130 16.52 -21.71 8.00
C GLU A 130 16.03 -20.39 8.59
N LYS A 131 16.92 -19.61 9.22
CA LYS A 131 16.59 -18.26 9.71
C LYS A 131 16.20 -17.33 8.58
N ILE A 132 16.94 -17.33 7.47
CA ILE A 132 16.61 -16.51 6.31
C ILE A 132 15.23 -16.90 5.74
N THR A 133 14.94 -18.19 5.58
CA THR A 133 13.62 -18.65 5.13
C THR A 133 12.50 -18.22 6.07
N ASN A 134 12.71 -18.31 7.39
CA ASN A 134 11.73 -17.85 8.38
C ASN A 134 11.48 -16.34 8.29
N GLU A 135 12.51 -15.55 8.04
CA GLU A 135 12.39 -14.10 7.86
C GLU A 135 11.65 -13.73 6.56
N TYR A 136 11.88 -14.44 5.45
CA TYR A 136 11.07 -14.27 4.23
C TYR A 136 9.60 -14.62 4.46
N ASN A 137 9.30 -15.71 5.18
CA ASN A 137 7.91 -16.07 5.51
C ASN A 137 7.24 -14.96 6.33
N ARG A 138 7.96 -14.36 7.29
CA ARG A 138 7.47 -13.21 8.06
C ARG A 138 7.26 -11.97 7.18
N LEU A 139 8.14 -11.72 6.21
CA LEU A 139 7.96 -10.61 5.26
C LEU A 139 6.68 -10.76 4.44
N VAL A 140 6.35 -11.99 4.01
CA VAL A 140 5.09 -12.28 3.31
C VAL A 140 3.89 -11.96 4.20
N VAL A 141 3.93 -12.36 5.48
CA VAL A 141 2.87 -12.04 6.45
C VAL A 141 2.74 -10.52 6.66
N ASP A 142 3.86 -9.80 6.76
CA ASP A 142 3.86 -8.34 6.90
C ASP A 142 3.27 -7.66 5.66
N PHE A 143 3.53 -8.19 4.46
CA PHE A 143 2.95 -7.72 3.20
C PHE A 143 1.45 -8.01 3.08
N GLU A 144 1.00 -9.22 3.45
CA GLU A 144 -0.43 -9.56 3.51
C GLU A 144 -1.18 -8.64 4.48
N ASN A 145 -0.57 -8.33 5.63
CA ASN A 145 -1.13 -7.38 6.58
C ASN A 145 -1.18 -5.95 6.00
N PHE A 146 -0.18 -5.53 5.24
CA PHE A 146 -0.22 -4.26 4.50
C PHE A 146 -1.41 -4.23 3.52
N ILE A 147 -1.59 -5.25 2.67
CA ILE A 147 -2.71 -5.34 1.73
C ILE A 147 -4.07 -5.30 2.46
N LYS A 148 -4.18 -6.02 3.58
CA LYS A 148 -5.39 -5.98 4.41
C LYS A 148 -5.66 -4.56 4.93
N LYS A 149 -4.64 -3.87 5.46
CA LYS A 149 -4.79 -2.51 5.98
C LYS A 149 -5.07 -1.47 4.90
N SER A 150 -4.55 -1.63 3.70
CA SER A 150 -4.89 -0.77 2.56
C SER A 150 -6.36 -0.90 2.18
N ASN A 151 -6.87 -2.14 2.13
CA ASN A 151 -8.30 -2.40 1.91
C ASN A 151 -9.20 -1.78 2.99
N GLU A 152 -8.82 -1.93 4.26
CA GLU A 152 -9.55 -1.29 5.37
C GLU A 152 -9.54 0.24 5.26
N PHE A 153 -8.41 0.84 4.88
CA PHE A 153 -8.28 2.27 4.64
C PHE A 153 -9.16 2.74 3.47
N ILE A 154 -9.17 2.03 2.35
CA ILE A 154 -10.03 2.34 1.18
C ILE A 154 -11.53 2.23 1.54
N ASN A 155 -11.89 1.23 2.33
CA ASN A 155 -13.27 1.13 2.84
C ASN A 155 -13.65 2.32 3.74
N CYS A 156 -12.70 2.84 4.53
CA CYS A 156 -12.90 4.06 5.32
C CYS A 156 -13.01 5.30 4.42
N LEU A 157 -12.19 5.41 3.37
CA LEU A 157 -12.28 6.46 2.35
C LEU A 157 -13.65 6.49 1.68
N SER A 158 -14.15 5.33 1.23
CA SER A 158 -15.46 5.20 0.59
C SER A 158 -16.60 5.64 1.53
N LYS A 159 -16.58 5.19 2.80
CA LYS A 159 -17.54 5.62 3.82
C LYS A 159 -17.45 7.13 4.10
N TYR A 160 -16.25 7.68 4.14
CA TYR A 160 -16.03 9.11 4.36
C TYR A 160 -16.58 9.94 3.19
N GLY A 161 -16.27 9.57 1.95
CA GLY A 161 -16.81 10.20 0.75
C GLY A 161 -18.34 10.21 0.76
N ASN A 162 -18.97 9.07 1.05
CA ASN A 162 -20.43 8.95 1.14
C ASN A 162 -21.07 9.85 2.21
N LYS A 163 -20.38 10.09 3.34
CA LYS A 163 -20.86 10.99 4.41
C LYS A 163 -20.80 12.46 4.03
N LYS A 164 -19.82 12.89 3.23
CA LYS A 164 -19.64 14.30 2.84
C LYS A 164 -20.58 14.73 1.69
N ILE A 165 -21.28 13.78 1.06
CA ILE A 165 -22.27 14.01 0.00
C ILE A 165 -23.66 14.30 0.57
N LYS A 166 -23.97 13.76 1.76
CA LYS A 166 -25.23 14.01 2.48
C LYS A 166 -25.18 15.30 3.27
#